data_AF-A0A4P9YHL8-F1
#
_entry.id   AF-A0A4P9YHL8-F1
#
_cell.length_a   1.000
_cell.length_b   1.000
_cell.length_c   1.000
_cell.angle_alpha   90.00
_cell.angle_beta   90.00
_cell.angle_gamma   90.00
#
_symmetry.space_group_name_H-M   'P 1'
#
loop_
_entity.id
_entity.type
_entity.pdbx_description
1 polymer ?
#
loop_
_entity_poly.entity_id
_entity_poly.type
_entity_poly.pdbx_seq_one_letter_code
_entity_poly.pdbx_strand_id
1 'polypeptide(L)'
;MELRHYRSSMIKESIRIGQMQVAEVFHKYGQYEEALKSYSAVREVCTTSHHVYDLTLKLLDVYLNLSNFSGITILISRAKSSASKLSEQELGIFDIYLALSYFGLGDFKNAANVLLSLKLSTFETNGQSMLPLIPCDVAILGTLSALASFSREDVFQRTIQNSEFQKFLETQNEMKDLIEMYKYAKLNAFFDFLNGKLYLAKSFMSEKNELLERLVYLINEHNLPIMIDEKEMKVLFDEKASKKKVDIVCNEMDSKLTSLEQFYKSNQIKNI
;
A
#
# COMPACT_ATOMS: atom_id res chain seq x y z
N MET A 1 -32.38 -20.77 -36.64
CA MET A 1 -32.22 -21.49 -35.35
C MET A 1 -31.27 -20.70 -34.43
N GLU A 2 -31.35 -19.36 -34.38
CA GLU A 2 -30.38 -18.52 -33.64
C GLU A 2 -31.03 -17.63 -32.57
N LEU A 3 -32.26 -17.14 -32.77
CA LEU A 3 -32.97 -16.28 -31.81
C LEU A 3 -33.44 -16.98 -30.51
N ARG A 4 -33.62 -18.31 -30.53
CA ARG A 4 -33.92 -19.07 -29.31
C ARG A 4 -32.69 -19.25 -28.41
N HIS A 5 -31.48 -19.17 -28.97
CA HIS A 5 -30.24 -19.20 -28.20
C HIS A 5 -30.01 -17.86 -27.49
N TYR A 6 -30.23 -16.73 -28.17
CA TYR A 6 -30.13 -15.38 -27.59
C TYR A 6 -31.11 -15.11 -26.43
N ARG A 7 -32.28 -15.74 -26.44
CA ARG A 7 -33.32 -15.51 -25.42
C ARG A 7 -33.01 -16.16 -24.06
N SER A 8 -32.23 -17.25 -24.03
CA SER A 8 -31.80 -17.90 -22.79
C SER A 8 -30.67 -17.13 -22.09
N SER A 9 -29.78 -16.52 -22.88
CA SER A 9 -28.68 -15.69 -22.38
C SER A 9 -29.16 -14.35 -21.81
N MET A 10 -30.17 -13.73 -22.42
CA MET A 10 -30.74 -12.48 -21.90
C MET A 10 -31.42 -12.64 -20.53
N ILE A 11 -31.97 -13.82 -20.22
CA ILE A 11 -32.58 -14.07 -18.90
C ILE A 11 -31.48 -14.11 -17.82
N LYS A 12 -30.37 -14.82 -18.06
CA LYS A 12 -29.24 -14.85 -17.11
C LYS A 12 -28.60 -13.48 -16.94
N GLU A 13 -28.44 -12.73 -18.03
CA GLU A 13 -27.84 -11.40 -17.99
C GLU A 13 -28.74 -10.39 -17.26
N SER A 14 -30.06 -10.41 -17.49
CA SER A 14 -30.99 -9.58 -16.72
C SER A 14 -31.00 -9.94 -15.23
N ILE A 15 -30.93 -11.23 -14.88
CA ILE A 15 -30.79 -11.67 -13.48
C ILE A 15 -29.47 -11.15 -12.88
N ARG A 16 -28.36 -11.27 -13.62
CA ARG A 16 -27.04 -10.80 -13.18
C ARG A 16 -27.06 -9.29 -12.92
N ILE A 17 -27.57 -8.50 -13.87
CA ILE A 17 -27.67 -7.04 -13.74
C ILE A 17 -28.56 -6.67 -12.53
N GLY A 18 -29.70 -7.34 -12.38
CA GLY A 18 -30.60 -7.10 -11.23
C GLY A 18 -29.94 -7.41 -9.88
N GLN A 19 -29.25 -8.56 -9.78
CA GLN A 19 -28.52 -8.93 -8.55
C GLN A 19 -27.34 -8.00 -8.27
N MET A 20 -26.61 -7.57 -9.31
CA MET A 20 -25.54 -6.57 -9.20
C MET A 20 -26.09 -5.24 -8.67
N GLN A 21 -27.21 -4.75 -9.19
CA GLN A 21 -27.84 -3.49 -8.74
C GLN A 21 -28.29 -3.56 -7.28
N VAL A 22 -28.88 -4.69 -6.84
CA VAL A 22 -29.25 -4.89 -5.43
C VAL A 22 -28.00 -4.85 -4.54
N ALA A 23 -26.92 -5.53 -4.95
CA ALA A 23 -25.67 -5.52 -4.20
C ALA A 23 -25.02 -4.12 -4.16
N GLU A 24 -25.09 -3.36 -5.26
CA GLU A 24 -24.62 -1.97 -5.33
C GLU A 24 -25.40 -1.04 -4.40
N VAL A 25 -26.70 -1.27 -4.24
CA VAL A 25 -27.51 -0.52 -3.26
C VAL A 25 -27.03 -0.77 -1.85
N PHE A 26 -26.83 -2.04 -1.44
CA PHE A 26 -26.28 -2.37 -0.13
C PHE A 26 -24.90 -1.74 0.09
N HIS A 27 -24.03 -1.82 -0.92
CA HIS A 27 -22.71 -1.21 -0.89
C HIS A 27 -22.80 0.32 -0.67
N LYS A 28 -23.64 1.01 -1.44
CA LYS A 28 -23.81 2.47 -1.37
C LYS A 28 -24.31 2.94 0.00
N TYR A 29 -25.11 2.12 0.69
CA TYR A 29 -25.60 2.42 2.04
C TYR A 29 -24.65 1.92 3.16
N GLY A 30 -23.46 1.42 2.82
CA GLY A 30 -22.48 0.93 3.79
C GLY A 30 -22.84 -0.42 4.42
N GLN A 31 -23.82 -1.13 3.88
CA GLN A 31 -24.24 -2.47 4.33
C GLN A 31 -23.35 -3.53 3.65
N TYR A 32 -22.07 -3.55 4.03
CA TYR A 32 -21.05 -4.33 3.33
C TYR A 32 -21.22 -5.84 3.52
N GLU A 33 -21.76 -6.32 4.64
CA GLU A 33 -22.03 -7.74 4.85
C GLU A 33 -23.16 -8.26 3.94
N GLU A 34 -24.22 -7.47 3.79
CA GLU A 34 -25.35 -7.73 2.88
C GLU A 34 -24.92 -7.64 1.42
N ALA A 35 -24.07 -6.65 1.09
CA ALA A 35 -23.46 -6.52 -0.23
C ALA A 35 -22.61 -7.76 -0.55
N LEU A 36 -21.80 -8.24 0.39
CA LEU A 36 -20.96 -9.43 0.21
C LEU A 36 -21.80 -10.68 -0.11
N LYS A 37 -22.88 -10.91 0.64
CA LYS A 37 -23.82 -12.01 0.39
C LYS A 37 -24.45 -11.89 -0.99
N SER A 38 -24.90 -10.68 -1.35
CA SER A 38 -25.59 -10.41 -2.62
C SER A 38 -24.66 -10.57 -3.82
N TYR A 39 -23.44 -10.02 -3.78
CA TYR A 39 -22.42 -10.23 -4.82
C TYR A 39 -22.02 -11.69 -4.95
N SER A 40 -21.85 -12.41 -3.83
CA SER A 40 -21.47 -13.83 -3.88
C SER A 40 -22.48 -14.69 -4.64
N ALA A 41 -23.78 -14.36 -4.55
CA ALA A 41 -24.84 -15.02 -5.30
C ALA A 41 -24.78 -14.75 -6.82
N VAL A 42 -24.25 -13.59 -7.25
CA VAL A 42 -24.09 -13.23 -8.68
C VAL A 42 -23.17 -14.22 -9.40
N ARG A 43 -22.22 -14.84 -8.69
CA ARG A 43 -21.22 -15.74 -9.28
C ARG A 43 -21.83 -16.88 -10.10
N GLU A 44 -22.98 -17.42 -9.67
CA GLU A 44 -23.66 -18.54 -10.34
C GLU A 44 -24.23 -18.17 -11.71
N VAL A 45 -24.50 -16.89 -11.94
CA VAL A 45 -25.06 -16.37 -13.19
C VAL A 45 -24.02 -15.69 -14.08
N CYS A 46 -22.75 -15.61 -13.65
CA CYS A 46 -21.65 -15.16 -14.49
C CYS A 46 -21.33 -16.18 -15.59
N THR A 47 -21.28 -15.71 -16.85
CA THR A 47 -21.09 -16.56 -18.04
C THR A 47 -19.87 -16.18 -18.87
N THR A 48 -19.30 -14.99 -18.65
CA THR A 48 -18.13 -14.49 -19.37
C THR A 48 -17.01 -14.13 -18.40
N SER A 49 -15.78 -14.04 -18.89
CA SER A 49 -14.64 -13.57 -18.08
C SER A 49 -14.82 -12.13 -17.60
N HIS A 50 -15.46 -11.28 -18.41
CA HIS A 50 -15.80 -9.91 -18.03
C HIS A 50 -16.78 -9.88 -16.84
N HIS A 51 -17.80 -10.75 -16.83
CA HIS A 51 -18.74 -10.81 -15.69
C HIS A 51 -18.02 -11.22 -14.40
N VAL A 52 -17.07 -12.17 -14.51
CA VAL A 52 -16.26 -12.60 -13.37
C VAL A 52 -15.33 -11.49 -12.91
N TYR A 53 -14.72 -10.76 -13.84
CA TYR A 53 -13.86 -9.61 -13.53
C TYR A 53 -14.64 -8.50 -12.81
N ASP A 54 -15.76 -8.05 -13.36
CA ASP A 54 -16.61 -7.02 -12.76
C ASP A 54 -17.05 -7.41 -11.34
N LEU A 55 -17.52 -8.64 -11.17
CA LEU A 55 -17.91 -9.16 -9.87
C LEU A 55 -16.72 -9.20 -8.89
N THR A 56 -15.55 -9.60 -9.36
CA THR A 56 -14.33 -9.65 -8.54
C THR A 56 -13.98 -8.27 -8.04
N LEU A 57 -14.01 -7.23 -8.89
CA LEU A 57 -13.76 -5.85 -8.47
C LEU A 57 -14.74 -5.40 -7.38
N LYS A 58 -16.05 -5.66 -7.55
CA LYS A 58 -17.04 -5.30 -6.54
C LYS A 58 -16.81 -6.00 -5.20
N LEU A 59 -16.41 -7.27 -5.23
CA LEU A 59 -16.07 -8.03 -4.02
C LEU A 59 -14.79 -7.50 -3.35
N LEU A 60 -13.80 -7.06 -4.14
CA LEU A 60 -12.57 -6.46 -3.61
C LEU A 60 -12.86 -5.14 -2.88
N ASP A 61 -13.70 -4.27 -3.45
CA ASP A 61 -14.16 -3.06 -2.78
C ASP A 61 -14.88 -3.39 -1.45
N VAL A 62 -15.79 -4.37 -1.45
CA VAL A 62 -16.49 -4.77 -0.23
C VAL A 62 -15.53 -5.31 0.84
N TYR A 63 -14.57 -6.15 0.46
CA TYR A 63 -13.57 -6.64 1.41
C TYR A 63 -12.66 -5.53 1.94
N LEU A 64 -12.32 -4.54 1.10
CA LEU A 64 -11.52 -3.40 1.52
C LEU A 64 -12.25 -2.57 2.59
N ASN A 65 -13.55 -2.31 2.40
CA ASN A 65 -14.39 -1.60 3.38
C ASN A 65 -14.59 -2.40 4.68
N LEU A 66 -14.67 -3.73 4.59
CA LEU A 66 -14.70 -4.62 5.76
C LEU A 66 -13.32 -4.81 6.43
N SER A 67 -12.26 -4.19 5.91
CA SER A 67 -10.87 -4.42 6.32
C SER A 67 -10.45 -5.90 6.31
N ASN A 68 -11.08 -6.72 5.46
CA ASN A 68 -10.77 -8.13 5.30
C ASN A 68 -9.64 -8.32 4.28
N PHE A 69 -8.42 -7.93 4.65
CA PHE A 69 -7.25 -7.97 3.77
C PHE A 69 -6.86 -9.39 3.35
N SER A 70 -7.01 -10.38 4.22
CA SER A 70 -6.77 -11.78 3.88
C SER A 70 -7.76 -12.29 2.83
N GLY A 71 -9.01 -11.84 2.86
CA GLY A 71 -10.00 -12.13 1.82
C GLY A 71 -9.59 -11.59 0.45
N ILE A 72 -9.03 -10.38 0.42
CA ILE A 72 -8.52 -9.73 -0.80
C ILE A 72 -7.40 -10.55 -1.44
N THR A 73 -6.37 -10.93 -0.67
CA THR A 73 -5.22 -11.68 -1.20
C THR A 73 -5.66 -13.03 -1.81
N ILE A 74 -6.56 -13.74 -1.12
CA ILE A 74 -7.10 -15.02 -1.57
C ILE A 74 -7.93 -14.84 -2.85
N LEU A 75 -8.79 -13.81 -2.90
CA LEU A 75 -9.65 -13.56 -4.05
C LEU A 75 -8.81 -13.21 -5.30
N ILE A 76 -7.81 -12.34 -5.16
CA ILE A 76 -6.90 -11.96 -6.24
C ILE A 76 -6.09 -13.17 -6.73
N SER A 77 -5.56 -13.99 -5.82
CA SER A 77 -4.81 -15.20 -6.19
C SER A 77 -5.66 -16.13 -7.07
N ARG A 78 -6.93 -16.35 -6.69
CA ARG A 78 -7.88 -17.14 -7.49
C ARG A 78 -8.18 -16.48 -8.84
N ALA A 79 -8.43 -15.17 -8.86
CA ALA A 79 -8.70 -14.44 -10.10
C ALA A 79 -7.50 -14.49 -11.06
N LYS A 80 -6.28 -14.27 -10.56
CA LYS A 80 -5.03 -14.37 -11.31
C LYS A 80 -4.75 -15.80 -11.82
N SER A 81 -5.09 -16.83 -11.05
CA SER A 81 -4.96 -18.23 -11.52
C SER A 81 -5.88 -18.56 -12.70
N SER A 82 -6.97 -17.81 -12.86
CA SER A 82 -7.94 -17.96 -13.95
C SER A 82 -7.73 -16.91 -15.07
N ALA A 83 -6.60 -16.18 -15.05
CA ALA A 83 -6.39 -14.93 -15.80
C ALA A 83 -5.97 -15.08 -17.27
N SER A 84 -6.22 -16.22 -17.93
CA SER A 84 -5.86 -16.40 -19.34
C SER A 84 -6.53 -15.40 -20.31
N LYS A 85 -7.44 -14.55 -19.81
CA LYS A 85 -8.20 -13.55 -20.56
C LYS A 85 -8.12 -12.13 -20.00
N LEU A 86 -7.36 -11.87 -18.95
CA LEU A 86 -7.26 -10.52 -18.37
C LEU A 86 -6.15 -9.73 -19.06
N SER A 87 -6.43 -8.48 -19.38
CA SER A 87 -5.48 -7.49 -19.85
C SER A 87 -4.50 -7.08 -18.74
N GLU A 88 -3.38 -6.50 -19.16
CA GLU A 88 -2.40 -5.96 -18.21
C GLU A 88 -2.98 -4.88 -17.30
N GLN A 89 -3.90 -4.05 -17.81
CA GLN A 89 -4.57 -3.03 -17.02
C GLN A 89 -5.47 -3.64 -15.93
N GLU A 90 -6.26 -4.66 -16.27
CA GLU A 90 -7.12 -5.37 -15.32
C GLU A 90 -6.29 -6.06 -14.21
N LEU A 91 -5.14 -6.63 -14.58
CA LEU A 91 -4.20 -7.20 -13.62
C LEU A 91 -3.58 -6.11 -12.72
N GLY A 92 -3.22 -4.96 -13.28
CA GLY A 92 -2.73 -3.81 -12.54
C GLY A 92 -3.75 -3.29 -11.52
N ILE A 93 -5.04 -3.29 -11.86
CA ILE A 93 -6.11 -2.91 -10.92
C ILE A 93 -6.16 -3.90 -9.74
N PHE A 94 -6.04 -5.21 -9.99
CA PHE A 94 -5.91 -6.17 -8.88
C PHE A 94 -4.66 -5.91 -8.04
N ASP A 95 -3.54 -5.54 -8.66
CA ASP A 95 -2.32 -5.21 -7.92
C ASP A 95 -2.46 -3.99 -7.00
N ILE A 96 -3.31 -3.02 -7.34
CA ILE A 96 -3.67 -1.92 -6.44
C ILE A 96 -4.33 -2.45 -5.15
N TYR A 97 -5.36 -3.31 -5.26
CA TYR A 97 -6.00 -3.92 -4.09
C TYR A 97 -5.04 -4.83 -3.32
N LEU A 98 -4.18 -5.56 -4.03
CA LEU A 98 -3.19 -6.43 -3.43
C LEU A 98 -2.20 -5.64 -2.56
N ALA A 99 -1.68 -4.52 -3.08
CA ALA A 99 -0.81 -3.62 -2.34
C ALA A 99 -1.49 -3.10 -1.05
N LEU A 100 -2.74 -2.64 -1.15
CA LEU A 100 -3.52 -2.20 0.01
C LEU A 100 -3.76 -3.32 1.02
N SER A 101 -3.97 -4.55 0.55
CA SER A 101 -4.14 -5.70 1.45
C SER A 101 -2.86 -6.04 2.21
N TYR A 102 -1.69 -6.04 1.55
CA TYR A 102 -0.42 -6.22 2.23
C TYR A 102 -0.14 -5.10 3.23
N PHE A 103 -0.44 -3.86 2.84
CA PHE A 103 -0.31 -2.72 3.74
C PHE A 103 -1.21 -2.87 4.98
N GLY A 104 -2.47 -3.27 4.78
CA GLY A 104 -3.43 -3.53 5.86
C GLY A 104 -3.04 -4.69 6.78
N LEU A 105 -2.24 -5.64 6.30
CA LEU A 105 -1.66 -6.73 7.08
C LEU A 105 -0.32 -6.37 7.74
N GLY A 106 0.20 -5.15 7.50
CA GLY A 106 1.52 -4.72 7.99
C GLY A 106 2.71 -5.30 7.21
N ASP A 107 2.47 -5.98 6.08
CA ASP A 107 3.51 -6.52 5.21
C ASP A 107 3.99 -5.45 4.20
N PHE A 108 4.74 -4.48 4.73
CA PHE A 108 5.20 -3.33 3.93
C PHE A 108 6.18 -3.73 2.82
N LYS A 109 6.90 -4.84 2.98
CA LYS A 109 7.85 -5.32 1.98
C LYS A 109 7.13 -5.81 0.73
N ASN A 110 6.09 -6.63 0.89
CA ASN A 110 5.28 -7.08 -0.24
C ASN A 110 4.42 -5.95 -0.81
N ALA A 111 3.90 -5.06 0.03
CA ALA A 111 3.23 -3.84 -0.45
C ALA A 111 4.15 -3.01 -1.34
N ALA A 112 5.39 -2.76 -0.93
CA ALA A 112 6.39 -2.03 -1.71
C ALA A 112 6.69 -2.71 -3.06
N ASN A 113 6.91 -4.03 -3.05
CA ASN A 113 7.16 -4.77 -4.29
C ASN A 113 6.04 -4.59 -5.32
N VAL A 114 4.78 -4.67 -4.88
CA VAL A 114 3.63 -4.52 -5.76
C VAL A 114 3.50 -3.07 -6.24
N LEU A 115 3.54 -2.08 -5.33
CA LEU A 115 3.40 -0.66 -5.65
C LEU A 115 4.47 -0.17 -6.63
N LEU A 116 5.73 -0.57 -6.44
CA LEU A 116 6.84 -0.18 -7.30
C LEU A 116 6.80 -0.86 -8.69
N SER A 117 5.99 -1.90 -8.84
CA SER A 117 5.78 -2.61 -10.12
C SER A 117 4.57 -2.10 -10.92
N LEU A 118 3.73 -1.24 -10.31
CA LEU A 118 2.57 -0.67 -10.99
C LEU A 118 3.00 0.22 -12.16
N LYS A 119 2.17 0.22 -13.21
CA LYS A 119 2.34 1.06 -14.38
C LYS A 119 1.33 2.20 -14.37
N LEU A 120 1.73 3.38 -14.84
CA LEU A 120 0.83 4.55 -14.86
C LEU A 120 -0.41 4.31 -15.75
N SER A 121 -0.26 3.50 -16.81
CA SER A 121 -1.36 3.06 -17.67
C SER A 121 -2.47 2.30 -16.93
N THR A 122 -2.20 1.74 -15.75
CA THR A 122 -3.23 1.14 -14.88
C THR A 122 -4.33 2.14 -14.54
N PHE A 123 -3.96 3.42 -14.40
CA PHE A 123 -4.83 4.51 -13.96
C PHE A 123 -5.56 5.21 -15.11
N GLU A 124 -5.26 4.87 -16.36
CA GLU A 124 -5.97 5.33 -17.56
C GLU A 124 -7.32 4.61 -17.72
N THR A 125 -8.11 4.61 -16.65
CA THR A 125 -9.48 4.08 -16.69
C THR A 125 -10.37 5.15 -17.33
N ASN A 126 -11.13 4.82 -18.36
CA ASN A 126 -12.01 5.74 -19.10
C ASN A 126 -13.23 6.21 -18.26
N GLY A 127 -13.04 6.57 -16.99
CA GLY A 127 -14.09 6.96 -16.04
C GLY A 127 -14.94 5.81 -15.52
N GLN A 128 -14.56 4.55 -15.77
CA GLN A 128 -15.40 3.38 -15.51
C GLN A 128 -15.29 2.80 -14.09
N SER A 129 -14.26 3.14 -13.33
CA SER A 129 -14.12 2.68 -11.94
C SER A 129 -13.35 3.70 -11.11
N MET A 130 -13.93 4.15 -10.00
CA MET A 130 -13.19 4.90 -8.99
C MET A 130 -12.23 3.93 -8.31
N LEU A 131 -10.93 4.07 -8.56
CA LEU A 131 -9.90 3.22 -7.95
C LEU A 131 -9.65 3.65 -6.49
N PRO A 132 -9.26 2.72 -5.61
CA PRO A 132 -9.01 3.03 -4.21
C PRO A 132 -7.68 3.78 -4.00
N LEU A 133 -6.80 3.82 -5.02
CA LEU A 133 -5.60 4.63 -5.05
C LEU A 133 -5.61 5.56 -6.26
N ILE A 134 -5.03 6.74 -6.10
CA ILE A 134 -4.61 7.61 -7.19
C ILE A 134 -3.08 7.55 -7.37
N PRO A 135 -2.52 8.00 -8.51
CA PRO A 135 -1.08 8.00 -8.75
C PRO A 135 -0.25 8.68 -7.64
N CYS A 136 -0.75 9.76 -7.04
CA CYS A 136 -0.12 10.43 -5.91
C CYS A 136 0.02 9.49 -4.70
N ASP A 137 -1.00 8.68 -4.40
CA ASP A 137 -0.97 7.73 -3.28
C ASP A 137 0.04 6.62 -3.53
N VAL A 138 0.16 6.15 -4.77
CA VAL A 138 1.17 5.15 -5.16
C VAL A 138 2.58 5.70 -4.94
N ALA A 139 2.83 6.96 -5.29
CA ALA A 139 4.12 7.60 -5.06
C ALA A 139 4.47 7.65 -3.56
N ILE A 140 3.50 8.07 -2.74
CA ILE A 140 3.68 8.18 -1.28
C ILE A 140 3.85 6.81 -0.64
N LEU A 141 2.87 5.90 -0.81
CA LEU A 141 2.87 4.58 -0.18
C LEU A 141 4.00 3.70 -0.70
N GLY A 142 4.33 3.79 -1.99
CA GLY A 142 5.44 3.05 -2.58
C GLY A 142 6.77 3.50 -2.00
N THR A 143 7.00 4.80 -1.88
CA THR A 143 8.22 5.36 -1.29
C THR A 143 8.34 5.01 0.18
N LEU A 144 7.29 5.24 0.96
CA LEU A 144 7.27 4.96 2.39
C LEU A 144 7.47 3.47 2.69
N SER A 145 6.77 2.59 1.97
CA SER A 145 6.91 1.14 2.13
C SER A 145 8.30 0.65 1.72
N ALA A 146 8.91 1.25 0.69
CA ALA A 146 10.28 0.95 0.27
C ALA A 146 11.30 1.35 1.35
N LEU A 147 11.18 2.56 1.91
CA LEU A 147 12.05 3.07 2.98
C LEU A 147 11.98 2.20 4.24
N ALA A 148 10.80 1.65 4.54
CA ALA A 148 10.60 0.78 5.70
C ALA A 148 11.15 -0.64 5.51
N SER A 149 11.35 -1.09 4.26
CA SER A 149 11.50 -2.52 3.94
C SER A 149 12.78 -2.91 3.23
N PHE A 150 13.47 -1.95 2.59
CA PHE A 150 14.61 -2.22 1.71
C PHE A 150 15.87 -1.47 2.15
N SER A 151 17.03 -1.98 1.71
CA SER A 151 18.32 -1.31 1.88
C SER A 151 18.36 0.02 1.12
N ARG A 152 19.27 0.94 1.49
CA ARG A 152 19.42 2.22 0.78
C ARG A 152 19.66 2.08 -0.72
N GLU A 153 20.51 1.13 -1.09
CA GLU A 153 20.83 0.86 -2.49
C GLU A 153 19.58 0.34 -3.22
N ASP A 154 18.88 -0.63 -2.63
CA ASP A 154 17.65 -1.18 -3.20
C ASP A 154 16.54 -0.12 -3.32
N VAL A 155 16.38 0.75 -2.32
CA VAL A 155 15.43 1.87 -2.39
C VAL A 155 15.75 2.73 -3.59
N PHE A 156 17.00 3.14 -3.78
CA PHE A 156 17.38 4.00 -4.90
C PHE A 156 17.20 3.29 -6.26
N GLN A 157 17.60 2.03 -6.36
CA GLN A 157 17.45 1.25 -7.59
C GLN A 157 15.97 1.05 -7.96
N ARG A 158 15.11 0.73 -6.98
CA ARG A 158 13.70 0.38 -7.23
C ARG A 158 12.77 1.59 -7.32
N THR A 159 13.22 2.77 -6.87
CA THR A 159 12.45 4.02 -6.95
C THR A 159 13.01 4.98 -8.00
N ILE A 160 14.16 5.60 -7.73
CA ILE A 160 14.75 6.63 -8.59
C ILE A 160 15.27 6.02 -9.88
N GLN A 161 15.81 4.80 -9.92
CA GLN A 161 16.25 4.21 -11.20
C GLN A 161 15.14 3.44 -11.93
N ASN A 162 13.98 3.29 -11.31
CA ASN A 162 12.81 2.67 -11.92
C ASN A 162 12.07 3.71 -12.77
N SER A 163 12.24 3.64 -14.08
CA SER A 163 11.65 4.60 -15.03
C SER A 163 10.12 4.66 -14.97
N GLU A 164 9.45 3.57 -14.57
CA GLU A 164 8.00 3.57 -14.41
C GLU A 164 7.60 4.24 -13.09
N PHE A 165 8.27 3.90 -11.98
CA PHE A 165 7.97 4.52 -10.69
C PHE A 165 8.33 6.01 -10.64
N GLN A 166 9.34 6.44 -11.40
CA GLN A 166 9.66 7.86 -11.56
C GLN A 166 8.46 8.70 -12.04
N LYS A 167 7.61 8.15 -12.91
CA LYS A 167 6.40 8.84 -13.39
C LYS A 167 5.42 9.10 -12.24
N PHE A 168 5.29 8.16 -11.31
CA PHE A 168 4.50 8.37 -10.09
C PHE A 168 5.15 9.43 -9.20
N LEU A 169 6.48 9.38 -9.03
CA LEU A 169 7.22 10.38 -8.25
C LEU A 169 7.12 11.80 -8.84
N GLU A 170 6.86 11.97 -10.13
CA GLU A 170 6.59 13.29 -10.73
C GLU A 170 5.27 13.90 -10.25
N THR A 171 4.30 13.06 -9.89
CA THR A 171 3.03 13.53 -9.30
C THR A 171 3.20 14.08 -7.88
N GLN A 172 4.26 13.64 -7.19
CA GLN A 172 4.60 14.05 -5.83
C GLN A 172 6.12 14.19 -5.69
N ASN A 173 6.68 15.27 -6.24
CA ASN A 173 8.13 15.50 -6.29
C ASN A 173 8.79 15.51 -4.90
N GLU A 174 8.04 15.86 -3.86
CA GLU A 174 8.46 15.77 -2.45
C GLU A 174 8.99 14.39 -2.06
N MET A 175 8.48 13.32 -2.66
CA MET A 175 8.96 11.96 -2.38
C MET A 175 10.36 11.72 -2.97
N LYS A 176 10.73 12.39 -4.07
CA LYS A 176 12.09 12.33 -4.62
C LYS A 176 13.08 12.97 -3.67
N ASP A 177 12.74 14.17 -3.15
CA ASP A 177 13.56 14.87 -2.17
C ASP A 177 13.79 13.99 -0.92
N LEU A 178 12.73 13.31 -0.45
CA LEU A 178 12.82 12.37 0.67
C LEU A 178 13.80 11.22 0.40
N ILE A 179 13.72 10.60 -0.80
CA ILE A 179 14.63 9.51 -1.19
C ILE A 179 16.07 10.00 -1.34
N GLU A 180 16.28 11.20 -1.88
CA GLU A 180 17.62 11.80 -1.99
C GLU A 180 18.21 12.13 -0.61
N MET A 181 17.41 12.72 0.28
CA MET A 181 17.82 12.95 1.67
C MET A 181 18.20 11.63 2.36
N TYR A 182 17.46 10.56 2.09
CA TYR A 182 17.78 9.22 2.60
C TYR A 182 19.10 8.67 2.04
N LYS A 183 19.33 8.81 0.73
CA LYS A 183 20.56 8.36 0.06
C LYS A 183 21.80 9.07 0.57
N TYR A 184 21.73 10.40 0.70
CA TYR A 184 22.84 11.23 1.18
C TYR A 184 22.86 11.38 2.71
N ALA A 185 22.15 10.50 3.43
CA ALA A 185 22.14 10.41 4.89
C ALA A 185 21.82 11.73 5.62
N LYS A 186 21.03 12.63 5.01
CA LYS A 186 20.56 13.86 5.67
C LYS A 186 19.41 13.57 6.64
N LEU A 187 19.68 12.74 7.65
CA LEU A 187 18.65 12.09 8.46
C LEU A 187 17.81 13.07 9.30
N ASN A 188 18.40 14.17 9.80
CA ASN A 188 17.62 15.20 10.50
C ASN A 188 16.59 15.87 9.58
N ALA A 189 17.03 16.31 8.38
CA ALA A 189 16.14 16.91 7.39
C ALA A 189 15.09 15.91 6.89
N PHE A 190 15.47 14.64 6.74
CA PHE A 190 14.57 13.54 6.39
C PHE A 190 13.46 13.37 7.44
N PHE A 191 13.79 13.32 8.73
CA PHE A 191 12.78 13.13 9.78
C PHE A 191 11.90 14.37 9.97
N ASP A 192 12.47 15.58 9.88
CA ASP A 192 11.70 16.82 9.91
C ASP A 192 10.70 16.87 8.74
N PHE A 193 11.13 16.44 7.55
CA PHE A 193 10.29 16.36 6.37
C PHE A 193 9.20 15.30 6.51
N LEU A 194 9.56 14.08 6.95
CA LEU A 194 8.63 12.97 7.13
C LEU A 194 7.53 13.34 8.12
N ASN A 195 7.89 13.90 9.28
CA ASN A 195 6.94 14.34 10.30
C ASN A 195 6.09 15.52 9.83
N GLY A 196 6.71 16.47 9.13
CA GLY A 196 6.05 17.66 8.59
C GLY A 196 5.04 17.34 7.50
N LYS A 197 5.22 16.24 6.74
CA LYS A 197 4.38 15.85 5.59
C LYS A 197 3.51 14.61 5.82
N LEU A 198 3.63 13.98 7.00
CA LEU A 198 2.82 12.81 7.39
C LEU A 198 1.30 13.08 7.27
N TYR A 199 0.87 14.33 7.38
CA TYR A 199 -0.53 14.72 7.20
C TYR A 199 -1.10 14.34 5.81
N LEU A 200 -0.26 14.32 4.77
CA LEU A 200 -0.68 13.94 3.40
C LEU A 200 -1.09 12.46 3.36
N ALA A 201 -0.32 11.59 4.01
CA ALA A 201 -0.65 10.19 4.15
C ALA A 201 -1.84 9.97 5.13
N LYS A 202 -1.94 10.76 6.20
CA LYS A 202 -3.04 10.68 7.18
C LYS A 202 -4.41 11.07 6.59
N SER A 203 -4.46 12.00 5.63
CA SER A 203 -5.71 12.31 4.93
C SER A 203 -6.25 11.12 4.15
N PHE A 204 -5.36 10.29 3.60
CA PHE A 204 -5.71 9.06 2.89
C PHE A 204 -6.08 7.92 3.86
N MET A 205 -5.41 7.83 5.01
CA MET A 205 -5.56 6.76 6.01
C MET A 205 -6.27 7.22 7.28
N SER A 206 -7.30 8.08 7.18
CA SER A 206 -7.97 8.67 8.35
C SER A 206 -8.48 7.62 9.35
N GLU A 207 -8.82 6.41 8.88
CA GLU A 207 -9.20 5.26 9.69
C GLU A 207 -8.03 4.35 10.13
N LYS A 208 -6.83 4.49 9.52
CA LYS A 208 -5.67 3.58 9.67
C LYS A 208 -4.39 4.31 10.13
N ASN A 209 -4.53 5.31 10.99
CA ASN A 209 -3.40 6.09 11.52
C ASN A 209 -2.31 5.23 12.19
N GLU A 210 -2.68 4.11 12.81
CA GLU A 210 -1.75 3.20 13.50
C GLU A 210 -0.75 2.54 12.54
N LEU A 211 -1.16 2.18 11.33
CA LEU A 211 -0.28 1.54 10.34
C LEU A 211 0.73 2.53 9.75
N LEU A 212 0.33 3.79 9.55
CA LEU A 212 1.27 4.85 9.16
C LEU A 212 2.29 5.13 10.26
N GLU A 213 1.85 5.15 11.52
CA GLU A 213 2.75 5.35 12.66
C GLU A 213 3.73 4.19 12.84
N ARG A 214 3.26 2.95 12.64
CA ARG A 214 4.13 1.76 12.59
C ARG A 214 5.12 1.80 11.44
N LEU A 215 4.69 2.22 10.26
CA LEU A 215 5.58 2.34 9.11
C LEU A 215 6.67 3.38 9.39
N VAL A 216 6.32 4.54 9.96
CA VAL A 216 7.29 5.55 10.39
C VAL A 216 8.24 4.99 11.45
N TYR A 217 7.73 4.23 12.42
CA TYR A 217 8.56 3.54 13.41
C TYR A 217 9.58 2.60 12.75
N LEU A 218 9.17 1.78 11.79
CA LEU A 218 10.06 0.86 11.08
C LEU A 218 11.13 1.60 10.26
N ILE A 219 10.76 2.72 9.62
CA ILE A 219 11.73 3.60 8.96
C ILE A 219 12.75 4.10 9.98
N ASN A 220 12.31 4.53 11.16
CA ASN A 220 13.21 5.03 12.20
C ASN A 220 14.14 3.92 12.72
N GLU A 221 13.60 2.73 12.99
CA GLU A 221 14.35 1.57 13.48
C GLU A 221 15.40 1.10 12.46
N HIS A 222 15.01 0.95 11.19
CA HIS A 222 15.90 0.55 10.11
C HIS A 222 17.06 1.55 9.91
N ASN A 223 16.82 2.83 10.24
CA ASN A 223 17.81 3.90 10.07
C ASN A 223 18.62 4.19 11.33
N LEU A 224 18.26 3.60 12.46
CA LEU A 224 18.94 3.79 13.74
C LEU A 224 20.41 3.34 13.72
N PRO A 225 20.77 2.19 13.12
CA PRO A 225 22.18 1.77 12.96
C PRO A 225 23.01 2.74 12.13
N ILE A 226 22.37 3.57 11.31
CA ILE A 226 23.05 4.46 10.36
C ILE A 226 23.16 5.90 10.90
N MET A 227 22.26 6.29 11.81
CA MET A 227 22.44 7.45 12.67
C MET A 227 23.70 7.34 13.54
N ILE A 228 24.00 6.11 13.98
CA ILE A 228 25.22 5.75 14.71
C ILE A 228 26.45 6.01 13.81
N ASP A 229 26.40 5.62 12.53
CA ASP A 229 27.54 5.70 11.63
C ASP A 229 27.99 7.15 11.30
N GLU A 230 27.08 8.11 11.11
CA GLU A 230 27.48 9.47 10.68
C GLU A 230 27.89 10.44 11.80
N LYS A 231 27.26 10.35 12.98
CA LYS A 231 27.60 11.23 14.12
C LYS A 231 28.73 10.67 14.97
N GLU A 232 28.87 9.34 15.06
CA GLU A 232 29.90 8.72 15.87
C GLU A 232 31.17 8.40 15.07
N MET A 233 31.15 7.97 13.79
CA MET A 233 32.43 7.78 13.07
C MET A 233 33.24 9.08 12.94
N LYS A 234 32.61 10.24 12.68
CA LYS A 234 33.34 11.52 12.64
C LYS A 234 33.95 11.92 13.99
N VAL A 235 33.42 11.42 15.11
CA VAL A 235 33.91 11.69 16.46
C VAL A 235 34.87 10.60 16.97
N LEU A 236 34.70 9.35 16.54
CA LEU A 236 35.57 8.21 16.86
C LEU A 236 36.87 8.17 16.05
N PHE A 237 36.86 8.69 14.82
CA PHE A 237 38.06 8.77 13.97
C PHE A 237 38.88 10.06 14.17
N ASP A 238 38.42 10.99 15.01
CA ASP A 238 39.32 11.94 15.65
C ASP A 238 40.10 11.17 16.71
N GLU A 239 41.39 10.88 16.45
CA GLU A 239 42.30 9.95 17.16
C GLU A 239 42.43 10.11 18.70
N LYS A 240 41.65 11.00 19.34
CA LYS A 240 41.66 11.30 20.77
C LYS A 240 40.35 11.03 21.52
N ALA A 241 39.32 10.43 20.90
CA ALA A 241 38.08 10.14 21.62
C ALA A 241 38.23 8.94 22.59
N SER A 242 38.39 9.26 23.87
CA SER A 242 38.46 8.29 24.98
C SER A 242 37.18 7.47 25.11
N LYS A 243 37.30 6.18 25.45
CA LYS A 243 36.24 5.19 25.75
C LYS A 243 35.01 5.75 26.49
N LYS A 244 35.22 6.71 27.40
CA LYS A 244 34.19 7.42 28.16
C LYS A 244 33.19 8.23 27.31
N LYS A 245 33.60 8.74 26.14
CA LYS A 245 32.71 9.44 25.20
C LYS A 245 31.80 8.47 24.45
N VAL A 246 32.32 7.30 24.09
CA VAL A 246 31.53 6.21 23.47
C VAL A 246 30.45 5.73 24.43
N ASP A 247 30.81 5.50 25.70
CA ASP A 247 29.85 5.06 26.72
C ASP A 247 28.73 6.10 26.97
N ILE A 248 29.00 7.40 26.86
CA ILE A 248 27.99 8.46 27.06
C ILE A 248 26.97 8.45 25.92
N VAL A 249 27.43 8.30 24.67
CA VAL A 249 26.52 8.32 23.51
C VAL A 249 25.66 7.06 23.47
N CYS A 250 26.22 5.88 23.77
CA CYS A 250 25.42 4.65 23.92
C CYS A 250 24.31 4.81 24.98
N ASN A 251 24.63 5.42 26.13
CA ASN A 251 23.64 5.64 27.20
C ASN A 251 22.55 6.67 26.83
N GLU A 252 22.90 7.76 26.12
CA GLU A 252 21.90 8.70 25.59
C GLU A 252 21.00 8.06 24.52
N MET A 253 21.54 7.12 23.74
CA MET A 253 20.82 6.38 22.72
C MET A 253 19.85 5.37 23.32
N ASP A 254 20.28 4.59 24.32
CA ASP A 254 19.41 3.69 25.06
C ASP A 254 18.27 4.45 25.73
N SER A 255 18.55 5.65 26.27
CA SER A 255 17.52 6.52 26.84
C SER A 255 16.50 7.00 25.78
N LYS A 256 16.95 7.34 24.57
CA LYS A 256 16.06 7.77 23.49
C LYS A 256 15.23 6.62 22.94
N LEU A 257 15.83 5.44 22.75
CA LEU A 257 15.11 4.25 22.33
C LEU A 257 14.03 3.88 23.35
N THR A 258 14.40 3.89 24.63
CA THR A 258 13.46 3.62 25.73
C THR A 258 12.34 4.66 25.76
N SER A 259 12.62 5.93 25.48
CA SER A 259 11.59 6.97 25.43
C SER A 259 10.65 6.85 24.22
N LEU A 260 11.18 6.44 23.05
CA LEU A 260 10.37 6.14 21.86
C LEU A 260 9.52 4.89 22.10
N GLU A 261 10.10 3.82 22.63
CA GLU A 261 9.36 2.63 23.01
C GLU A 261 8.26 2.93 24.04
N GLN A 262 8.54 3.77 25.04
CA GLN A 262 7.54 4.18 26.03
C GLN A 262 6.44 5.04 25.40
N PHE A 263 6.80 5.96 24.49
CA PHE A 263 5.84 6.74 23.72
C PHE A 263 4.91 5.84 22.89
N TYR A 264 5.47 4.88 22.16
CA TYR A 264 4.67 3.94 21.35
C TYR A 264 3.88 2.94 22.20
N LYS A 265 4.42 2.45 23.33
CA LYS A 265 3.69 1.62 24.31
C LYS A 265 2.53 2.39 24.97
N SER A 266 2.71 3.69 25.25
CA SER A 266 1.66 4.53 25.83
C SER A 266 0.50 4.83 24.86
N ASN A 267 0.77 4.80 23.56
CA ASN A 267 -0.23 5.02 22.50
C ASN A 267 -0.91 3.73 21.99
N GLN A 268 -0.82 2.62 22.75
CA GLN A 268 -1.46 1.33 22.43
C GLN A 268 -1.16 0.76 21.03
N ILE A 269 0.04 0.96 20.47
CA ILE A 269 0.48 0.15 19.32
C ILE A 269 0.75 -1.25 19.85
N LYS A 270 -0.28 -2.10 19.88
CA LYS A 270 -0.15 -3.51 20.25
C LYS A 270 0.46 -4.24 19.07
N ASN A 271 1.49 -5.04 19.36
CA ASN A 271 2.04 -6.04 18.45
C ASN A 271 0.90 -6.79 17.73
N ILE A 272 0.79 -6.58 16.42
CA ILE A 272 0.07 -7.44 15.47
C ILE A 272 1.05 -7.82 14.38
#